data_AF-A0A4Y2I050-F1
#
_entry.id   AF-A0A4Y2I050-F1
#
_cell.length_a   1.000
_cell.length_b   1.000
_cell.length_c   1.000
_cell.angle_alpha   90.00
_cell.angle_beta   90.00
_cell.angle_gamma   90.00
#
_symmetry.space_group_name_H-M   'P 1'
#
loop_
_entity.id
_entity.type
_entity.pdbx_description
1 polymer ?
#
loop_
_entity_poly.entity_id
_entity_poly.type
_entity_poly.pdbx_seq_one_letter_code
_entity_poly.pdbx_strand_id
1 'polypeptide(L)'
;MATEQEKAMCVLWFFETKSVITTQRRFRTTYKKDPPSDNSIRRWLTQFQETGSILHRKTAGRPSTLQENVDRIQEMFTRSPRKSTRQAAVQLLMPHTTIWNVLHNRLHLNVYKEQILQALHPNDKPRRFEFAEQILTRIEDDENYLRKWFFSDESTFHVS
;
A
#
# COMPACT_ATOMS: atom_id res chain seq x y z
N MET A 1 13.63 21.89 -14.78
CA MET A 1 12.22 21.74 -15.19
C MET A 1 11.37 22.73 -14.41
N ALA A 2 10.35 23.34 -15.03
CA ALA A 2 9.49 24.32 -14.36
C ALA A 2 8.58 23.66 -13.30
N THR A 3 8.43 24.30 -12.14
CA THR A 3 7.51 23.86 -11.07
C THR A 3 6.05 24.04 -11.46
N GLU A 4 5.12 23.43 -10.73
CA GLU A 4 3.67 23.56 -11.04
C GLU A 4 3.18 25.01 -10.94
N GLN A 5 3.67 25.75 -9.95
CA GLN A 5 3.39 27.18 -9.79
C GLN A 5 3.97 28.01 -10.95
N GLU A 6 5.21 27.71 -11.34
CA GLU A 6 5.87 28.35 -12.48
C GLU A 6 5.09 28.11 -13.79
N LYS A 7 4.53 26.90 -13.99
CA LYS A 7 3.68 26.57 -15.14
C LYS A 7 2.36 27.34 -15.12
N ALA A 8 1.72 27.44 -13.95
CA ALA A 8 0.47 28.19 -13.78
C ALA A 8 0.66 29.67 -14.11
N MET A 9 1.75 30.28 -13.63
CA MET A 9 2.08 31.67 -13.94
C MET A 9 2.38 31.88 -15.43
N CYS A 10 3.05 30.93 -16.10
CA CYS A 10 3.24 30.98 -17.55
C CYS A 10 1.91 31.00 -18.30
N VAL A 11 0.94 30.16 -17.90
CA VAL A 11 -0.39 30.12 -18.53
C VAL A 11 -1.14 31.45 -18.30
N LEU A 12 -1.09 32.00 -17.09
CA LEU A 12 -1.74 33.26 -16.73
C LEU A 12 -1.17 34.45 -17.54
N TRP A 13 0.16 34.59 -17.58
CA TRP A 13 0.80 35.65 -18.38
C TRP A 13 0.58 35.48 -19.87
N PHE A 14 0.52 34.24 -20.36
CA PHE A 14 0.22 33.99 -21.76
C PHE A 14 -1.22 34.39 -22.11
N PHE A 15 -2.18 34.15 -21.22
CA PHE A 15 -3.57 34.57 -21.41
C PHE A 15 -3.71 36.09 -21.46
N GLU A 16 -3.00 36.80 -20.58
CA GLU A 16 -2.99 38.26 -20.52
C GLU A 16 -2.29 38.89 -21.74
N THR A 17 -1.11 38.39 -22.10
CA THR A 17 -0.24 39.04 -23.10
C THR A 17 -0.42 38.52 -24.51
N LYS A 18 -1.01 37.33 -24.68
CA LYS A 18 -1.13 36.57 -25.94
C LYS A 18 0.20 36.40 -26.68
N SER A 19 1.34 36.54 -25.99
CA SER A 19 2.69 36.53 -26.56
C SER A 19 3.62 35.65 -25.74
N VAL A 20 4.20 34.64 -26.40
CA VAL A 20 5.18 33.75 -25.76
C VAL A 20 6.46 34.49 -25.41
N ILE A 21 6.94 35.40 -26.27
CA ILE A 21 8.17 36.17 -26.01
C ILE A 21 8.00 37.01 -24.75
N THR A 22 6.86 37.68 -24.59
CA THR A 22 6.56 38.49 -23.41
C THR A 22 6.45 37.62 -22.15
N THR A 23 5.81 36.46 -22.26
CA THR A 23 5.70 35.47 -21.17
C THR A 23 7.07 34.95 -20.73
N GLN A 24 7.94 34.60 -21.68
CA GLN A 24 9.31 34.14 -21.41
C GLN A 24 10.18 35.25 -20.79
N ARG A 25 10.01 36.50 -21.22
CA ARG A 25 10.70 37.65 -20.60
C ARG A 25 10.25 37.85 -19.15
N ARG A 26 8.93 37.87 -18.89
CA ARG A 26 8.38 37.94 -17.53
C ARG A 26 8.86 36.79 -16.64
N PHE A 27 8.94 35.58 -17.20
CA PHE A 27 9.48 34.41 -16.50
C PHE A 27 10.93 34.61 -16.08
N ARG A 28 11.79 35.07 -17.00
CA ARG A 28 13.20 35.39 -16.69
C ARG A 28 13.32 36.45 -15.59
N THR A 29 12.54 37.52 -15.67
CA THR A 29 12.58 38.60 -14.67
C THR A 29 12.12 38.13 -13.29
N THR A 30 11.06 37.34 -13.23
CA THR A 30 10.43 36.91 -11.96
C THR A 30 11.22 35.79 -11.29
N TYR A 31 11.59 34.76 -12.05
CA TYR A 31 12.19 33.54 -11.50
C TYR A 31 13.70 33.45 -11.68
N LYS A 32 14.31 34.35 -12.47
CA LYS A 32 15.76 34.36 -12.77
C LYS A 32 16.29 33.01 -13.28
N LYS A 33 15.48 32.31 -14.06
CA LYS A 33 15.76 31.00 -14.68
C LYS A 33 15.55 31.06 -16.18
N ASP A 34 16.12 30.10 -16.89
CA ASP A 34 15.82 29.91 -18.31
C ASP A 34 14.33 29.61 -18.50
N PRO A 35 13.67 30.32 -19.44
CA PRO A 35 12.25 30.21 -19.60
C PRO A 35 11.88 28.92 -20.33
N PRO A 36 10.66 28.41 -20.08
CA PRO A 36 10.13 27.27 -20.83
C PRO A 36 10.05 27.55 -22.34
N SER A 37 10.18 26.50 -23.15
CA SER A 37 10.06 26.60 -24.61
C SER A 37 8.63 27.01 -25.03
N ASP A 38 8.51 27.61 -26.23
CA ASP A 38 7.22 27.97 -26.83
C ASP A 38 6.24 26.79 -26.85
N ASN A 39 6.72 25.62 -27.30
CA ASN A 39 5.95 24.37 -27.31
C ASN A 39 5.44 23.98 -25.91
N SER A 40 6.24 24.19 -24.87
CA SER A 40 5.83 23.86 -23.49
C SER A 40 4.71 24.78 -23.01
N ILE A 41 4.84 26.08 -23.26
CA ILE A 41 3.87 27.10 -22.84
C ILE A 41 2.54 26.87 -23.54
N ARG A 42 2.55 26.63 -24.86
CA ARG A 42 1.34 26.32 -25.63
C ARG A 42 0.70 25.01 -25.17
N ARG A 43 1.50 23.97 -24.94
CA ARG A 43 1.01 22.69 -24.42
C ARG A 43 0.32 22.85 -23.07
N TRP A 44 0.87 23.62 -22.14
CA TRP A 44 0.24 23.85 -20.84
C TRP A 44 -1.06 24.63 -20.96
N LEU A 45 -1.15 25.61 -21.87
CA LEU A 45 -2.39 26.31 -22.16
C LEU A 45 -3.47 25.36 -22.69
N THR A 46 -3.16 24.58 -23.72
CA THR A 46 -4.11 23.61 -24.28
C THR A 46 -4.55 22.61 -23.22
N GLN A 47 -3.61 22.09 -22.43
CA GLN A 47 -3.93 21.18 -21.35
C GLN A 47 -4.86 21.80 -20.31
N PHE A 48 -4.61 23.07 -19.92
CA PHE A 48 -5.45 23.80 -18.99
C PHE A 48 -6.85 24.07 -19.57
N GLN A 49 -6.97 24.44 -20.84
CA GLN A 49 -8.25 24.65 -21.51
C GLN A 49 -9.08 23.37 -21.62
N GLU A 50 -8.44 22.24 -21.90
CA GLU A 50 -9.13 20.95 -22.05
C GLU A 50 -9.55 20.31 -20.72
N THR A 51 -8.68 20.40 -19.70
CA THR A 51 -8.84 19.61 -18.46
C THR A 51 -8.93 20.43 -17.18
N GLY A 52 -8.81 21.76 -17.27
CA GLY A 52 -8.77 22.64 -16.10
C GLY A 52 -7.52 22.48 -15.22
N SER A 53 -6.55 21.66 -15.65
CA SER A 53 -5.39 21.29 -14.84
C SER A 53 -4.10 21.26 -15.65
N ILE A 54 -3.02 21.74 -15.04
CA ILE A 54 -1.65 21.76 -15.59
C ILE A 54 -0.82 20.58 -15.02
N LEU A 55 -1.42 19.77 -14.15
CA LEU A 55 -0.78 18.59 -13.56
C LEU A 55 -0.50 17.54 -14.62
N HIS A 56 0.60 16.79 -14.44
CA HIS A 56 0.88 15.70 -15.34
C HIS A 56 -0.26 14.67 -15.29
N ARG A 57 -0.83 14.33 -16.45
CA ARG A 57 -1.85 13.28 -16.53
C ARG A 57 -1.22 11.97 -16.05
N LYS A 58 -1.93 11.24 -15.18
CA LYS A 58 -1.50 9.90 -14.79
C LYS A 58 -1.56 9.01 -16.03
N THR A 59 -0.40 8.66 -16.57
CA THR A 59 -0.31 7.67 -17.64
C THR A 59 -0.71 6.31 -17.07
N ALA A 60 -1.49 5.54 -17.82
CA ALA A 60 -1.64 4.11 -17.54
C ALA A 60 -0.23 3.51 -17.52
N GLY A 61 0.20 3.04 -16.35
CA GLY A 61 1.54 2.48 -16.17
C GLY A 61 1.73 1.20 -16.97
N ARG A 62 2.86 0.51 -16.73
CA ARG A 62 3.13 -0.81 -17.31
C ARG A 62 1.92 -1.73 -17.11
N PRO A 63 1.51 -2.51 -18.13
CA PRO A 63 0.41 -3.46 -18.00
C PRO A 63 0.58 -4.33 -16.77
N SER A 64 -0.46 -4.37 -15.93
CA SER A 64 -0.51 -5.27 -14.79
C SER A 64 -0.55 -6.71 -15.27
N THR A 65 -0.10 -7.63 -14.40
CA THR A 65 -0.40 -9.06 -14.53
C THR A 65 -1.88 -9.26 -14.86
N LEU A 66 -2.16 -10.14 -15.82
CA LEU A 66 -3.52 -10.53 -16.21
C LEU A 66 -4.30 -11.05 -15.00
N GLN A 67 -5.59 -10.71 -14.91
CA GLN A 67 -6.44 -11.09 -13.79
C GLN A 67 -6.54 -12.62 -13.64
N GLU A 68 -6.61 -13.35 -14.75
CA GLU A 68 -6.62 -14.82 -14.75
C GLU A 68 -5.41 -15.42 -13.99
N ASN A 69 -4.22 -14.83 -14.15
CA ASN A 69 -3.04 -15.29 -13.43
C ASN A 69 -3.11 -14.96 -11.93
N VAL A 70 -3.76 -13.86 -11.55
CA VAL A 70 -4.02 -13.52 -10.15
C VAL A 70 -4.93 -14.58 -9.52
N ASP A 71 -6.00 -14.94 -10.21
CA ASP A 71 -6.97 -15.91 -9.72
C ASP A 71 -6.33 -17.30 -9.57
N ARG A 72 -5.50 -17.72 -10.54
CA ARG A 72 -4.73 -18.98 -10.46
C ARG A 72 -3.74 -19.01 -9.29
N ILE A 73 -3.09 -17.87 -9.00
CA ILE A 73 -2.21 -17.76 -7.83
C ILE A 73 -3.04 -17.85 -6.56
N GLN A 74 -4.16 -17.12 -6.47
CA GLN A 74 -5.04 -17.13 -5.32
C GLN A 74 -5.55 -18.54 -5.02
N GLU A 75 -6.11 -19.23 -6.01
CA GLU A 75 -6.61 -20.61 -5.86
C GLU A 75 -5.53 -21.57 -5.35
N MET A 76 -4.31 -21.46 -5.89
CA MET A 76 -3.19 -22.31 -5.48
C MET A 76 -2.81 -22.12 -4.01
N PHE A 77 -2.79 -20.88 -3.51
CA PHE A 77 -2.45 -20.56 -2.12
C PHE A 77 -3.63 -20.76 -1.17
N THR A 78 -4.88 -20.64 -1.62
CA THR A 78 -6.06 -21.07 -0.85
C THR A 78 -6.03 -22.58 -0.63
N ARG A 79 -5.70 -23.37 -1.66
CA ARG A 79 -5.58 -24.84 -1.54
C ARG A 79 -4.39 -25.27 -0.67
N SER A 80 -3.28 -24.54 -0.72
CA SER A 80 -2.06 -24.89 0.03
C SER A 80 -1.36 -23.64 0.55
N PRO A 81 -1.77 -23.10 1.72
CA PRO A 81 -1.23 -21.85 2.25
C PRO A 81 0.26 -21.91 2.59
N ARG A 82 0.79 -23.10 2.91
CA ARG A 82 2.19 -23.32 3.25
C ARG A 82 3.11 -23.54 2.04
N LYS A 83 2.57 -23.51 0.82
CA LYS A 83 3.36 -23.77 -0.40
C LYS A 83 4.39 -22.67 -0.61
N SER A 84 5.60 -23.06 -1.04
CA SER A 84 6.64 -22.08 -1.37
C SER A 84 6.30 -21.34 -2.66
N THR A 85 6.58 -20.04 -2.70
CA THR A 85 6.51 -19.22 -3.93
C THR A 85 7.35 -19.78 -5.07
N ARG A 86 8.49 -20.43 -4.77
CA ARG A 86 9.33 -21.09 -5.79
C ARG A 86 8.67 -22.33 -6.37
N GLN A 87 7.99 -23.13 -5.55
CA GLN A 87 7.22 -24.28 -6.03
C GLN A 87 6.01 -23.83 -6.84
N ALA A 88 5.32 -22.78 -6.40
CA ALA A 88 4.22 -22.19 -7.14
C ALA A 88 4.68 -21.67 -8.51
N ALA A 89 5.87 -21.07 -8.60
CA ALA A 89 6.46 -20.59 -9.85
C ALA A 89 6.63 -21.72 -10.88
N VAL A 90 7.17 -22.86 -10.43
CA VAL A 90 7.34 -24.05 -11.28
C VAL A 90 5.99 -24.62 -11.73
N GLN A 91 5.03 -24.75 -10.81
CA GLN A 91 3.71 -25.34 -11.12
C GLN A 91 2.85 -24.45 -12.03
N LEU A 92 2.91 -23.14 -11.85
CA LEU A 92 2.13 -22.18 -12.63
C LEU A 92 2.84 -21.73 -13.91
N LEU A 93 4.09 -22.17 -14.13
CA LEU A 93 4.95 -21.71 -15.23
C LEU A 93 5.06 -20.17 -15.27
N MET A 94 5.19 -19.57 -14.09
CA MET A 94 5.26 -18.12 -13.91
C MET A 94 6.56 -17.73 -13.20
N PRO A 95 7.13 -16.55 -13.50
CA PRO A 95 8.26 -16.04 -12.73
C PRO A 95 7.91 -15.90 -11.25
N HIS A 96 8.83 -16.31 -10.37
CA HIS A 96 8.70 -16.16 -8.92
C HIS A 96 8.36 -14.72 -8.49
N THR A 97 8.96 -13.73 -9.16
CA THR A 97 8.73 -12.30 -8.87
C THR A 97 7.29 -11.88 -9.15
N THR A 98 6.66 -12.42 -10.20
CA THR A 98 5.24 -12.18 -10.51
C THR A 98 4.36 -12.70 -9.38
N ILE A 99 4.61 -13.93 -8.93
CA ILE A 99 3.86 -14.55 -7.83
C ILE A 99 4.03 -13.74 -6.55
N TRP A 100 5.27 -13.38 -6.21
CA TRP A 100 5.57 -12.58 -5.03
C TRP A 100 4.86 -11.21 -5.06
N ASN A 101 4.91 -10.51 -6.20
CA ASN A 101 4.24 -9.23 -6.39
C ASN A 101 2.71 -9.35 -6.28
N VAL A 102 2.12 -10.42 -6.81
CA VAL A 102 0.68 -10.66 -6.71
C VAL A 102 0.28 -10.94 -5.26
N LEU A 103 1.02 -11.78 -4.55
CA LEU A 103 0.75 -12.10 -3.15
C LEU A 103 0.76 -10.85 -2.26
N HIS A 104 1.78 -9.99 -2.39
CA HIS A 104 1.93 -8.82 -1.51
C HIS A 104 1.12 -7.60 -1.96
N ASN A 105 1.12 -7.26 -3.26
CA ASN A 105 0.54 -6.01 -3.76
C ASN A 105 -0.93 -6.13 -4.21
N ARG A 106 -1.40 -7.34 -4.54
CA ARG A 106 -2.77 -7.57 -5.01
C ARG A 106 -3.63 -8.32 -4.00
N LEU A 107 -3.10 -9.41 -3.44
CA LEU A 107 -3.84 -10.27 -2.49
C LEU A 107 -3.59 -9.88 -1.03
N HIS A 108 -2.59 -9.04 -0.76
CA HIS A 108 -2.19 -8.59 0.59
C HIS A 108 -1.98 -9.76 1.58
N LEU A 109 -1.47 -10.88 1.07
CA LEU A 109 -1.14 -12.04 1.88
C LEU A 109 0.26 -11.85 2.49
N ASN A 110 0.32 -12.02 3.81
CA ASN A 110 1.57 -11.97 4.56
C ASN A 110 1.94 -13.36 5.03
N VAL A 111 3.23 -13.69 4.95
CA VAL A 111 3.75 -14.94 5.49
C VAL A 111 3.78 -14.82 7.00
N TYR A 112 2.86 -15.49 7.67
CA TYR A 112 2.87 -15.59 9.12
C TYR A 112 3.45 -16.94 9.55
N LYS A 113 4.43 -16.92 10.45
CA LYS A 113 4.96 -18.13 11.07
C LYS A 113 4.29 -18.27 12.43
N GLU A 114 3.26 -19.12 12.49
CA GLU A 114 2.65 -19.48 13.76
C GLU A 114 3.68 -20.22 14.62
N GLN A 115 4.00 -19.68 15.80
CA GLN A 115 4.82 -20.33 16.80
C GLN A 115 3.90 -20.98 17.84
N ILE A 116 3.73 -22.30 17.74
CA ILE A 116 2.99 -23.07 18.73
C ILE A 116 3.97 -23.36 19.88
N LEU A 117 3.82 -22.62 20.99
CA LEU A 117 4.74 -22.69 22.14
C LEU A 117 4.50 -23.92 23.02
N GLN A 118 3.27 -24.43 23.06
CA GLN A 118 2.87 -25.62 23.81
C GLN A 118 1.98 -26.53 22.97
N ALA A 119 2.24 -27.84 23.01
CA ALA A 119 1.40 -28.83 22.34
C ALA A 119 0.07 -28.94 23.09
N LEU A 120 -1.04 -28.61 22.42
CA LEU A 120 -2.38 -28.78 22.99
C LEU A 120 -2.83 -30.23 22.83
N HIS A 121 -3.24 -30.83 23.94
CA HIS A 121 -3.93 -32.11 23.96
C HIS A 121 -5.41 -31.93 23.58
N PRO A 122 -6.10 -33.00 23.11
CA PRO A 122 -7.50 -32.92 22.68
C PRO A 122 -8.45 -32.34 23.74
N ASN A 123 -8.19 -32.61 25.02
CA ASN A 123 -9.00 -32.14 26.14
C ASN A 123 -8.67 -30.70 26.57
N ASP A 124 -7.58 -30.10 26.11
CA ASP A 124 -7.22 -28.74 26.50
C ASP A 124 -8.14 -27.70 25.87
N LYS A 125 -8.58 -27.94 24.62
CA LYS A 125 -9.53 -27.05 23.94
C LYS A 125 -10.85 -26.90 24.69
N PRO A 126 -11.59 -27.97 25.02
CA PRO A 126 -12.85 -27.83 25.75
C PRO A 126 -12.64 -27.22 27.14
N ARG A 127 -11.60 -27.63 27.88
CA ARG A 127 -11.31 -27.05 29.20
C ARG A 127 -10.99 -25.56 29.16
N ARG A 128 -10.21 -25.12 28.18
CA ARG A 128 -9.89 -23.69 28.00
C ARG A 128 -11.13 -22.89 27.59
N PHE A 129 -12.01 -23.48 26.77
CA PHE A 129 -13.26 -22.85 26.38
C PHE A 129 -14.21 -22.70 27.57
N GLU A 130 -14.45 -23.77 28.32
CA GLU A 130 -15.27 -23.76 29.54
C GLU A 130 -14.74 -22.75 30.57
N PHE A 131 -13.42 -22.71 30.78
CA PHE A 131 -12.81 -21.70 31.67
C PHE A 131 -13.05 -20.28 31.16
N ALA A 132 -12.84 -20.02 29.86
CA ALA A 132 -13.05 -18.70 29.28
C ALA A 132 -14.51 -18.24 29.41
N GLU A 133 -15.47 -19.13 29.17
CA GLU A 133 -16.90 -18.87 29.31
C GLU A 133 -17.26 -18.52 30.77
N GLN A 134 -16.78 -19.32 31.73
CA GLN A 134 -16.98 -19.04 33.16
C GLN A 134 -16.40 -17.69 33.60
N ILE A 135 -15.22 -17.33 33.10
CA ILE A 135 -14.61 -16.04 33.42
C ILE A 135 -15.39 -14.90 32.77
N LEU A 136 -15.86 -15.08 31.54
CA LEU A 136 -16.66 -14.07 30.84
C LEU A 136 -17.95 -13.76 31.60
N THR A 137 -18.71 -14.78 32.01
CA THR A 137 -19.94 -14.59 32.79
C THR A 137 -19.68 -13.83 34.09
N ARG A 138 -18.59 -14.15 34.80
CA ARG A 138 -18.25 -13.46 36.06
C ARG A 138 -17.83 -12.00 35.88
N ILE A 139 -17.23 -11.66 34.73
CA ILE A 139 -16.91 -10.28 34.38
C ILE A 139 -18.19 -9.49 34.09
N GLU A 140 -19.17 -10.13 33.44
CA GLU A 140 -20.48 -9.52 33.17
C GLU A 140 -21.30 -9.31 34.45
N ASP A 141 -21.21 -10.23 35.41
CA ASP A 141 -21.93 -10.16 36.69
C ASP A 141 -21.33 -9.11 37.68
N ASP A 142 -20.02 -8.89 37.67
CA ASP A 142 -19.34 -7.93 38.55
C ASP A 142 -18.29 -7.09 37.79
N GLU A 143 -18.60 -5.81 37.57
CA GLU A 143 -17.74 -4.85 36.87
C GLU A 143 -16.37 -4.66 37.55
N ASN A 144 -16.25 -4.96 38.85
CA ASN A 144 -14.99 -4.90 39.60
C ASN A 144 -14.27 -6.26 39.70
N TYR A 145 -14.77 -7.32 39.07
CA TYR A 145 -14.24 -8.68 39.20
C TYR A 145 -12.74 -8.76 38.87
N LEU A 146 -12.33 -8.15 37.75
CA LEU A 146 -10.93 -8.15 37.32
C LEU A 146 -10.00 -7.36 38.26
N ARG A 147 -10.52 -6.38 39.01
CA ARG A 147 -9.69 -5.60 39.96
C ARG A 147 -9.29 -6.41 41.19
N LYS A 148 -9.94 -7.54 41.44
CA LYS A 148 -9.63 -8.47 42.55
C LYS A 148 -8.56 -9.49 42.17
N TRP A 149 -8.18 -9.56 40.90
CA TRP A 149 -7.25 -10.56 40.38
C TRP A 149 -5.81 -10.04 40.40
N PHE A 150 -4.93 -10.87 40.93
CA PHE A 150 -3.48 -10.65 40.88
C PHE A 150 -2.85 -11.88 40.22
N PHE A 151 -2.07 -11.64 39.19
CA PHE A 151 -1.35 -12.71 38.47
C PHE A 151 0.12 -12.68 38.86
N SER A 152 0.71 -13.87 38.99
CA SER A 152 2.15 -14.08 39.11
C SER A 152 2.57 -15.16 38.13
N ASP A 153 3.79 -15.06 37.59
CA ASP A 153 4.40 -16.08 36.74
C ASP A 153 5.89 -16.20 37.08
N GLU A 154 6.49 -17.34 36.78
CA GLU A 154 7.91 -17.60 37.00
C GLU A 154 8.64 -17.65 35.65
N SER A 155 9.72 -16.88 35.53
CA SER A 155 10.56 -16.88 34.31
C SER A 155 12.00 -17.22 34.64
N THR A 156 12.57 -18.17 33.90
CA THR A 156 13.99 -18.53 34.01
C THR A 156 14.87 -17.51 33.27
N PHE A 157 15.83 -16.94 33.98
CA PHE A 157 16.84 -16.05 33.38
C PHE A 157 18.19 -16.78 33.29
N HIS A 158 18.83 -16.70 32.12
CA HIS A 158 20.21 -17.14 31.98
C HIS A 158 21.15 -16.03 32.43
N VAL A 159 22.04 -16.32 33.39
CA VAL A 159 23.06 -15.39 33.85
C VAL A 159 24.36 -15.75 33.12
N SER A 160 24.74 -14.89 32.18
CA SER A 160 26.02 -14.95 31.45
C SER A 160 27.19 -14.61 32.34
#